data_AF-A0A7S3M6P4-F1
#
_entry.id   AF-A0A7S3M6P4-F1
#
_cell.length_a   1.000
_cell.length_b   1.000
_cell.length_c   1.000
_cell.angle_alpha   90.00
_cell.angle_beta   90.00
_cell.angle_gamma   90.00
#
_symmetry.space_group_name_H-M   'P 1'
#
loop_
_entity.id
_entity.type
_entity.pdbx_description
1 polymer ?
#
loop_
_entity_poly.entity_id
_entity_poly.type
_entity_poly.pdbx_seq_one_letter_code
_entity_poly.pdbx_strand_id
1 'polypeptide(L)'
;KLIASSQRSSDAVLPFNFATHNMARFFAVAALAALASQGATAVGVSRTEAVRKMIAAKNLAAAGLPDPTCATGVISVKDGDTPQACCAGYCGECSDYPTCATVRGQNSTFACCKSQVLKQECGKGSPANVCLKKCAEAVPPCIMEDGKIFSTPEPSARTAGTDCNEAVSAWRAKADAAVNPPAPA
;
A
#
# COMPACT_ATOMS: atom_id res chain seq x y z
N LYS A 1 -37.91 32.88 -42.52
CA LYS A 1 -37.23 33.02 -41.21
C LYS A 1 -37.24 31.63 -40.56
N LEU A 2 -36.17 30.87 -40.30
CA LEU A 2 -34.69 30.90 -40.47
C LEU A 2 -34.23 29.40 -40.37
N ILE A 3 -33.09 28.85 -40.85
CA ILE A 3 -31.92 29.24 -41.66
C ILE A 3 -31.29 27.93 -42.24
N ALA A 4 -30.69 27.96 -43.45
CA ALA A 4 -29.74 26.99 -44.04
C ALA A 4 -30.21 25.52 -44.35
N SER A 5 -29.82 24.79 -45.40
CA SER A 5 -28.87 24.90 -46.54
C SER A 5 -27.35 24.80 -46.29
N SER A 6 -26.72 23.67 -46.69
CA SER A 6 -25.65 23.62 -47.73
C SER A 6 -24.75 22.36 -47.62
N GLN A 7 -24.29 21.86 -48.78
CA GLN A 7 -23.28 20.80 -48.92
C GLN A 7 -21.85 21.36 -48.96
N ARG A 8 -20.85 20.49 -48.68
CA ARG A 8 -19.46 20.50 -49.18
C ARG A 8 -18.85 19.14 -48.76
N SER A 9 -18.60 18.13 -49.59
CA SER A 9 -18.08 18.01 -50.96
C SER A 9 -16.58 18.33 -51.10
N SER A 10 -15.82 17.27 -51.38
CA SER A 10 -14.52 17.18 -52.07
C SER A 10 -13.29 17.90 -51.48
N ASP A 11 -12.25 17.11 -51.23
CA ASP A 11 -10.94 17.14 -51.91
C ASP A 11 -10.01 16.08 -51.26
N ALA A 12 -9.09 15.36 -51.89
CA ALA A 12 -8.88 14.76 -53.21
C ALA A 12 -7.45 14.14 -53.17
N VAL A 13 -7.15 13.19 -54.07
CA VAL A 13 -5.78 12.73 -54.46
C VAL A 13 -5.07 11.67 -53.56
N LEU A 14 -4.63 10.59 -54.24
CA LEU A 14 -3.87 9.42 -53.75
C LEU A 14 -2.34 9.67 -53.84
N PRO A 15 -1.46 8.80 -53.30
CA PRO A 15 -0.99 7.67 -54.12
C PRO A 15 -0.73 6.34 -53.38
N PHE A 16 -0.59 5.28 -54.19
CA PHE A 16 -0.31 3.89 -53.81
C PHE A 16 1.16 3.61 -53.46
N ASN A 17 1.40 2.47 -52.77
CA ASN A 17 2.65 1.68 -52.68
C ASN A 17 3.91 2.31 -52.06
N PHE A 18 4.37 1.80 -50.88
CA PHE A 18 5.75 1.31 -50.59
C PHE A 18 6.04 0.93 -49.09
N ALA A 19 5.11 0.33 -48.32
CA ALA A 19 5.32 0.16 -46.85
C ALA A 19 4.94 -1.19 -46.19
N THR A 20 4.32 -2.14 -46.90
CA THR A 20 3.58 -3.25 -46.24
C THR A 20 4.43 -4.38 -45.64
N HIS A 21 5.70 -4.55 -46.03
CA HIS A 21 6.49 -5.72 -45.61
C HIS A 21 7.36 -5.50 -44.36
N ASN A 22 7.79 -4.26 -44.07
CA ASN A 22 8.68 -3.99 -42.93
C ASN A 22 7.90 -3.87 -41.60
N MET A 23 6.71 -3.27 -41.60
CA MET A 23 5.90 -3.16 -40.37
C MET A 23 5.55 -4.53 -39.76
N ALA A 24 5.14 -5.50 -40.59
CA ALA A 24 4.75 -6.83 -40.10
C ALA A 24 5.87 -7.55 -39.33
N ARG A 25 7.13 -7.36 -39.73
CA ARG A 25 8.30 -7.94 -39.05
C ARG A 25 8.64 -7.23 -37.75
N PHE A 26 8.48 -5.91 -37.68
CA PHE A 26 8.65 -5.16 -36.42
C PHE A 26 7.60 -5.52 -35.38
N PHE A 27 6.33 -5.70 -35.77
CA PHE A 27 5.27 -6.14 -34.84
C PHE A 27 5.50 -7.57 -34.32
N ALA A 28 5.98 -8.50 -35.16
CA ALA A 28 6.27 -9.87 -34.73
C ALA A 28 7.39 -9.95 -33.68
N VAL A 29 8.46 -9.16 -33.81
CA VAL A 29 9.56 -9.13 -32.83
C VAL A 29 9.14 -8.45 -31.52
N ALA A 30 8.36 -7.36 -31.61
CA ALA A 30 7.82 -6.69 -30.42
C ALA A 30 6.88 -7.61 -29.61
N ALA A 31 6.07 -8.43 -30.28
CA ALA A 31 5.18 -9.40 -29.63
C ALA A 31 5.96 -10.49 -28.86
N LEU A 32 7.02 -11.06 -29.43
CA LEU A 32 7.83 -12.07 -28.73
C LEU A 32 8.56 -11.49 -27.50
N ALA A 33 9.06 -10.25 -27.59
CA ALA A 33 9.70 -9.58 -26.46
C ALA A 33 8.73 -9.32 -25.29
N ALA A 34 7.46 -9.07 -25.57
CA ALA A 34 6.42 -8.82 -24.56
C ALA A 34 5.96 -10.08 -23.79
N LEU A 35 6.19 -11.28 -24.31
CA LEU A 35 5.93 -12.53 -23.57
C LEU A 35 7.09 -12.95 -22.67
N ALA A 36 8.32 -12.55 -22.98
CA ALA A 36 9.51 -12.90 -22.18
C ALA A 36 9.60 -12.17 -20.82
N SER A 37 8.88 -11.06 -20.64
CA SER A 37 8.95 -10.21 -19.44
C SER A 37 7.95 -10.58 -18.32
N GLN A 38 7.06 -11.55 -18.54
CA GLN A 38 5.96 -11.87 -17.62
C GLN A 38 6.34 -12.85 -16.48
N GLY A 39 7.57 -13.34 -16.44
CA GLY A 39 8.04 -14.34 -15.46
C GLY A 39 8.38 -13.84 -14.04
N ALA A 40 8.07 -12.59 -13.67
CA ALA A 40 8.65 -11.94 -12.48
C ALA A 40 7.66 -11.21 -11.56
N THR A 41 6.39 -11.64 -11.46
CA THR A 41 5.36 -10.96 -10.65
C THR A 41 4.79 -11.82 -9.52
N ALA A 42 5.61 -12.12 -8.51
CA ALA A 42 5.15 -12.60 -7.20
C ALA A 42 6.08 -12.17 -6.05
N VAL A 43 7.40 -12.19 -6.26
CA VAL A 43 8.41 -11.97 -5.20
C VAL A 43 8.87 -10.50 -5.09
N GLY A 44 8.51 -9.63 -6.05
CA GLY A 44 9.05 -8.26 -6.15
C GLY A 44 8.39 -7.19 -5.26
N VAL A 45 7.14 -7.39 -4.84
CA VAL A 45 6.30 -6.31 -4.26
C VAL A 45 6.81 -5.82 -2.90
N SER A 46 7.17 -6.71 -1.98
CA SER A 46 7.64 -6.31 -0.64
C SER A 46 8.97 -5.53 -0.67
N ARG A 47 9.82 -5.79 -1.67
CA ARG A 47 11.09 -5.06 -1.85
C ARG A 47 10.86 -3.61 -2.26
N THR A 48 9.91 -3.35 -3.16
CA THR A 48 9.61 -1.98 -3.61
C THR A 48 8.89 -1.17 -2.54
N GLU A 49 7.99 -1.78 -1.76
CA GLU A 49 7.36 -1.13 -0.61
C GLU A 49 8.38 -0.74 0.45
N ALA A 50 9.25 -1.68 0.85
CA ALA A 50 10.32 -1.42 1.82
C ALA A 50 11.24 -0.26 1.42
N VAL A 51 11.58 -0.16 0.12
CA VAL A 51 12.39 0.95 -0.40
C VAL A 51 11.62 2.27 -0.36
N ARG A 52 10.34 2.29 -0.74
CA ARG A 52 9.48 3.49 -0.65
C ARG A 52 9.36 3.97 0.80
N LYS A 53 9.11 3.05 1.74
CA LYS A 53 9.02 3.33 3.18
C LYS A 53 10.33 3.90 3.73
N MET A 54 11.49 3.33 3.40
CA MET A 54 12.79 3.89 3.77
C MET A 54 13.03 5.30 3.20
N ILE A 55 12.64 5.57 1.95
CA ILE A 55 12.78 6.90 1.34
C ILE A 55 11.85 7.90 2.03
N ALA A 56 10.60 7.51 2.31
CA ALA A 56 9.65 8.34 3.04
C ALA A 56 10.16 8.67 4.45
N ALA A 57 10.60 7.68 5.23
CA ALA A 57 11.18 7.89 6.56
C ALA A 57 12.39 8.85 6.52
N LYS A 58 13.28 8.71 5.54
CA LYS A 58 14.42 9.62 5.35
C LYS A 58 13.97 11.04 5.01
N ASN A 59 12.95 11.21 4.16
CA ASN A 59 12.43 12.52 3.80
C ASN A 59 11.73 13.19 4.99
N LEU A 60 10.96 12.44 5.79
CA LEU A 60 10.36 12.93 7.04
C LEU A 60 11.45 13.38 8.02
N ALA A 61 12.48 12.55 8.25
CA ALA A 61 13.59 12.89 9.14
C ALA A 61 14.37 14.14 8.67
N ALA A 62 14.63 14.26 7.36
CA ALA A 62 15.30 15.42 6.78
C ALA A 62 14.44 16.71 6.88
N ALA A 63 13.11 16.57 6.86
CA ALA A 63 12.18 17.66 7.09
C ALA A 63 11.90 17.95 8.57
N GLY A 64 12.46 17.16 9.50
CA GLY A 64 12.17 17.24 10.93
C GLY A 64 10.74 16.82 11.32
N LEU A 65 10.04 16.07 10.47
CA LEU A 65 8.66 15.61 10.69
C LEU A 65 8.64 14.22 11.37
N PRO A 66 7.74 14.00 12.36
CA PRO A 66 7.55 12.70 13.01
C PRO A 66 6.65 11.76 12.18
N ASP A 67 6.61 10.47 12.54
CA ASP A 67 5.72 9.47 11.96
C ASP A 67 4.74 8.88 13.00
N PRO A 68 3.78 9.67 13.53
CA PRO A 68 2.93 9.27 14.65
C PRO A 68 2.00 8.09 14.35
N THR A 69 1.81 7.74 13.07
CA THR A 69 0.95 6.64 12.61
C THR A 69 1.73 5.45 12.06
N CYS A 70 3.07 5.45 12.16
CA CYS A 70 3.95 4.38 11.63
C CYS A 70 3.78 4.14 10.12
N ALA A 71 3.42 5.16 9.34
CA ALA A 71 3.14 5.05 7.91
C ALA A 71 4.39 4.69 7.09
N THR A 72 5.58 5.08 7.56
CA THR A 72 6.88 4.80 6.94
C THR A 72 7.57 3.57 7.53
N GLY A 73 6.94 2.90 8.50
CA GLY A 73 7.50 1.76 9.23
C GLY A 73 6.74 0.44 9.02
N VAL A 74 6.93 -0.46 9.98
CA VAL A 74 6.13 -1.67 10.17
C VAL A 74 5.69 -1.69 11.63
N ILE A 75 4.38 -1.62 11.88
CA ILE A 75 3.83 -1.58 13.24
C ILE A 75 3.75 -2.99 13.84
N SER A 76 4.09 -3.15 15.12
CA SER A 76 3.91 -4.41 15.84
C SER A 76 2.45 -4.64 16.22
N VAL A 77 2.03 -5.89 16.34
CA VAL A 77 0.78 -6.25 17.02
C VAL A 77 0.84 -5.78 18.49
N LYS A 78 -0.28 -5.28 19.02
CA LYS A 78 -0.42 -4.91 20.43
C LYS A 78 -0.64 -6.17 21.27
N ASP A 79 0.24 -6.43 22.24
CA ASP A 79 0.10 -7.54 23.18
C ASP A 79 -0.29 -6.98 24.55
N GLY A 80 -1.59 -6.99 24.85
CA GLY A 80 -2.15 -6.47 26.11
C GLY A 80 -1.71 -5.03 26.39
N ASP A 81 -1.11 -4.82 27.56
CA ASP A 81 -0.62 -3.52 28.04
C ASP A 81 0.80 -3.16 27.55
N THR A 82 1.41 -3.98 26.69
CA THR A 82 2.70 -3.60 26.09
C THR A 82 2.51 -2.50 25.03
N PRO A 83 3.32 -1.42 25.05
CA PRO A 83 3.28 -0.41 24.00
C PRO A 83 3.68 -1.04 22.66
N GLN A 84 3.12 -0.53 21.57
CA GLN A 84 3.45 -1.01 20.23
C GLN A 84 4.80 -0.43 19.78
N ALA A 85 5.61 -1.26 19.12
CA ALA A 85 6.79 -0.80 18.41
C ALA A 85 6.40 -0.39 16.99
N CYS A 86 7.01 0.67 16.47
CA CYS A 86 7.10 0.91 15.04
C CYS A 86 8.52 0.57 14.58
N CYS A 87 8.67 -0.56 13.92
CA CYS A 87 9.94 -1.01 13.37
C CYS A 87 10.28 -0.27 12.06
N ALA A 88 11.55 -0.30 11.66
CA ALA A 88 12.00 0.34 10.43
C ALA A 88 11.30 -0.27 9.18
N GLY A 89 10.98 0.57 8.20
CA GLY A 89 10.20 0.16 7.01
C GLY A 89 10.84 -0.90 6.10
N TYR A 90 12.08 -1.34 6.37
CA TYR A 90 12.74 -2.42 5.64
C TYR A 90 12.58 -3.82 6.27
N CYS A 91 12.11 -3.87 7.52
CA CYS A 91 11.79 -5.11 8.23
C CYS A 91 10.65 -5.85 7.51
N GLY A 92 10.66 -7.18 7.53
CA GLY A 92 9.54 -7.98 6.99
C GLY A 92 8.31 -7.96 7.89
N GLU A 93 8.56 -7.97 9.19
CA GLU A 93 7.58 -7.90 10.27
C GLU A 93 8.18 -7.15 11.47
N CYS A 94 7.34 -6.72 12.42
CA CYS A 94 7.75 -6.07 13.67
C CYS A 94 7.37 -6.98 14.86
N SER A 95 8.15 -8.05 15.02
CA SER A 95 8.00 -9.09 16.04
C SER A 95 9.40 -9.57 16.47
N ASP A 96 9.49 -10.51 17.43
CA ASP A 96 10.76 -11.12 17.86
C ASP A 96 11.03 -12.45 17.13
N TYR A 97 10.87 -12.46 15.80
CA TYR A 97 11.16 -13.61 14.95
C TYR A 97 12.66 -13.95 14.93
N PRO A 98 13.07 -15.23 14.73
CA PRO A 98 14.46 -15.68 14.92
C PRO A 98 15.53 -14.94 14.11
N THR A 99 15.17 -14.33 12.99
CA THR A 99 16.09 -13.59 12.10
C THR A 99 15.95 -12.07 12.19
N CYS A 100 15.17 -11.55 13.15
CA CYS A 100 14.95 -10.10 13.33
C CYS A 100 16.23 -9.30 13.60
N ALA A 101 17.27 -9.95 14.15
CA ALA A 101 18.57 -9.34 14.43
C ALA A 101 19.46 -9.18 13.18
N THR A 102 19.19 -9.93 12.09
CA THR A 102 20.05 -9.99 10.90
C THR A 102 19.25 -9.87 9.60
N VAL A 103 18.43 -8.83 9.48
CA VAL A 103 17.61 -8.58 8.29
C VAL A 103 18.48 -8.11 7.13
N ARG A 104 18.42 -8.85 6.01
CA ARG A 104 19.19 -8.57 4.77
C ARG A 104 20.71 -8.49 5.01
N GLY A 105 21.24 -9.22 5.99
CA GLY A 105 22.67 -9.24 6.32
C GLY A 105 23.17 -8.01 7.09
N GLN A 106 22.29 -7.13 7.54
CA GLN A 106 22.62 -5.99 8.41
C GLN A 106 22.20 -6.30 9.85
N ASN A 107 22.91 -5.77 10.85
CA ASN A 107 22.45 -5.84 12.24
C ASN A 107 21.21 -4.94 12.41
N SER A 108 20.06 -5.59 12.58
CA SER A 108 18.73 -4.96 12.70
C SER A 108 18.10 -5.17 14.08
N THR A 109 18.90 -5.57 15.08
CA THR A 109 18.44 -5.88 16.45
C THR A 109 17.56 -4.77 17.02
N PHE A 110 18.03 -3.52 16.98
CA PHE A 110 17.30 -2.35 17.50
C PHE A 110 16.38 -1.67 16.47
N ALA A 111 16.08 -2.35 15.35
CA ALA A 111 15.28 -1.81 14.26
C ALA A 111 14.10 -2.70 13.85
N CYS A 112 14.22 -4.02 14.00
CA CYS A 112 13.21 -5.01 13.60
C CYS A 112 12.75 -5.97 14.72
N CYS A 113 13.54 -6.19 15.78
CA CYS A 113 13.11 -7.04 16.91
C CYS A 113 12.22 -6.23 17.88
N LYS A 114 10.92 -6.57 17.97
CA LYS A 114 9.94 -5.84 18.80
C LYS A 114 10.46 -5.60 20.23
N SER A 115 10.88 -6.64 20.95
CA SER A 115 11.32 -6.53 22.34
C SER A 115 12.55 -5.65 22.52
N GLN A 116 13.45 -5.59 21.55
CA GLN A 116 14.68 -4.81 21.62
C GLN A 116 14.43 -3.35 21.24
N VAL A 117 13.54 -3.09 20.28
CA VAL A 117 13.03 -1.74 19.98
C VAL A 117 12.36 -1.15 21.23
N LEU A 118 11.46 -1.90 21.88
CA LEU A 118 10.75 -1.46 23.09
C LEU A 118 11.68 -1.22 24.29
N LYS A 119 12.69 -2.08 24.50
CA LYS A 119 13.70 -1.87 25.55
C LYS A 119 14.54 -0.63 25.32
N GLN A 120 14.65 -0.15 24.08
CA GLN A 120 15.50 0.96 23.72
C GLN A 120 14.83 2.34 23.85
N GLU A 121 13.64 2.41 24.44
CA GLU A 121 12.91 3.65 24.71
C GLU A 121 13.74 4.64 25.57
N CYS A 122 13.80 5.90 25.12
CA CYS A 122 14.45 6.98 25.87
C CYS A 122 13.85 7.12 27.27
N GLY A 123 14.71 7.21 28.28
CA GLY A 123 14.31 7.34 29.70
C GLY A 123 14.07 6.03 30.44
N LYS A 124 14.10 4.86 29.78
CA LYS A 124 13.92 3.54 30.43
C LYS A 124 15.22 2.75 30.69
N GLY A 125 16.38 3.40 30.57
CA GLY A 125 17.71 2.83 30.89
C GLY A 125 18.70 2.86 29.72
N SER A 126 18.25 3.13 28.50
CA SER A 126 19.11 3.24 27.32
C SER A 126 19.87 4.57 27.27
N PRO A 127 21.15 4.58 26.85
CA PRO A 127 21.92 5.83 26.74
C PRO A 127 21.30 6.81 25.75
N ALA A 128 21.31 8.11 26.10
CA ALA A 128 20.59 9.16 25.37
C ALA A 128 21.02 9.33 23.90
N ASN A 129 22.20 8.85 23.51
CA ASN A 129 22.73 8.90 22.15
C ASN A 129 22.30 7.71 21.27
N VAL A 130 21.66 6.67 21.84
CA VAL A 130 21.20 5.47 21.10
C VAL A 130 19.75 5.07 21.42
N CYS A 131 19.06 5.84 22.27
CA CYS A 131 17.69 5.56 22.64
C CYS A 131 16.71 5.97 21.52
N LEU A 132 15.59 5.26 21.46
CA LEU A 132 14.51 5.50 20.52
C LEU A 132 13.45 6.38 21.18
N LYS A 133 13.06 7.43 20.47
CA LYS A 133 11.99 8.34 20.89
C LYS A 133 10.62 7.75 20.57
N LYS A 134 9.60 8.47 21.03
CA LYS A 134 8.21 8.26 20.62
C LYS A 134 8.02 8.58 19.14
N CYS A 135 7.12 7.86 18.47
CA CYS A 135 6.78 8.09 17.06
C CYS A 135 6.10 9.45 16.82
N ALA A 136 5.60 10.10 17.89
CA ALA A 136 5.14 11.49 17.85
C ALA A 136 6.28 12.52 17.68
N GLU A 137 7.55 12.13 17.88
CA GLU A 137 8.73 12.99 17.85
C GLU A 137 9.81 12.53 16.85
N ALA A 138 9.68 11.34 16.29
CA ALA A 138 10.69 10.70 15.46
C ALA A 138 10.08 9.83 14.36
N VAL A 139 10.93 9.49 13.39
CA VAL A 139 10.64 8.47 12.37
C VAL A 139 11.03 7.07 12.86
N PRO A 140 10.58 5.99 12.20
CA PRO A 140 10.87 4.62 12.63
C PRO A 140 12.37 4.25 12.48
N PRO A 141 12.97 3.50 13.41
CA PRO A 141 12.33 2.81 14.52
C PRO A 141 12.00 3.72 15.71
N CYS A 142 10.78 3.59 16.24
CA CYS A 142 10.27 4.43 17.33
C CYS A 142 9.21 3.68 18.16
N ILE A 143 8.91 4.21 19.35
CA ILE A 143 7.88 3.64 20.23
C ILE A 143 6.55 4.33 19.92
N MET A 144 5.49 3.58 19.63
CA MET A 144 4.17 4.17 19.47
C MET A 144 3.70 4.76 20.80
N GLU A 145 2.92 5.83 20.73
CA GLU A 145 2.14 6.24 21.89
C GLU A 145 1.10 5.19 22.26
N ASP A 146 0.70 5.17 23.52
CA ASP A 146 -0.39 4.31 23.97
C ASP A 146 -1.67 4.72 23.23
N GLY A 147 -2.08 3.86 22.29
CA GLY A 147 -3.22 4.11 21.43
C GLY A 147 -4.47 4.41 22.25
N LYS A 148 -5.26 5.39 21.79
CA LYS A 148 -6.54 5.77 22.42
C LYS A 148 -7.34 4.52 22.77
N ILE A 149 -7.71 4.37 24.04
CA ILE A 149 -8.53 3.26 24.51
C ILE A 149 -9.79 3.23 23.64
N PHE A 150 -10.06 2.10 23.00
CA PHE A 150 -11.29 1.90 22.26
C PHE A 150 -12.45 1.94 23.25
N SER A 151 -13.15 3.07 23.29
CA SER A 151 -14.47 3.17 23.90
C SER A 151 -15.46 2.43 23.01
N THR A 152 -16.14 1.42 23.55
CA THR A 152 -17.28 0.79 22.88
C THR A 152 -18.25 1.87 22.40
N PRO A 153 -18.59 1.93 21.11
CA PRO A 153 -19.57 2.89 20.60
C PRO A 153 -20.91 2.75 21.35
N GLU A 154 -21.63 3.86 21.50
CA GLU A 154 -22.94 3.88 22.16
C GLU A 154 -23.84 2.71 21.70
N PRO A 155 -24.44 1.90 22.60
CA PRO A 155 -25.20 0.71 22.22
C PRO A 155 -26.39 0.97 21.28
N SER A 156 -26.87 2.23 21.25
CA SER A 156 -27.95 2.71 20.38
C SER A 156 -27.48 3.14 18.98
N ALA A 157 -26.16 3.21 18.73
CA ALA A 157 -25.61 3.54 17.43
C ALA A 157 -25.92 2.43 16.41
N ARG A 158 -26.21 2.81 15.16
CA ARG A 158 -26.33 1.86 14.04
C ARG A 158 -24.99 1.18 13.80
N THR A 159 -24.84 -0.06 14.23
CA THR A 159 -23.65 -0.89 13.97
C THR A 159 -23.86 -1.78 12.75
N ALA A 160 -22.76 -2.28 12.16
CA ALA A 160 -22.81 -3.31 11.12
C ALA A 160 -23.52 -4.61 11.58
N GLY A 161 -23.64 -4.83 12.89
CA GLY A 161 -24.44 -5.93 13.44
C GLY A 161 -25.95 -5.78 13.20
N THR A 162 -26.47 -4.56 13.05
CA THR A 162 -27.92 -4.30 12.88
C THR A 162 -28.51 -4.71 11.53
N ASP A 163 -27.65 -4.99 10.54
CA ASP A 163 -28.00 -5.45 9.18
C ASP A 163 -27.28 -6.77 8.84
N CYS A 164 -26.73 -7.45 9.85
CA CYS A 164 -25.97 -8.68 9.65
C CYS A 164 -26.91 -9.82 9.23
N ASN A 165 -26.61 -10.45 8.09
CA ASN A 165 -27.43 -11.38 7.29
C ASN A 165 -28.45 -10.72 6.34
N GLU A 166 -29.11 -9.62 6.70
CA GLU A 166 -30.03 -8.91 5.77
C GLU A 166 -29.28 -8.20 4.63
N ALA A 167 -28.08 -7.69 4.89
CA ALA A 167 -27.19 -7.21 3.84
C ALA A 167 -26.88 -8.29 2.78
N VAL A 168 -26.86 -9.57 3.15
CA VAL A 168 -26.54 -10.69 2.25
C VAL A 168 -27.73 -11.04 1.35
N SER A 169 -28.95 -11.03 1.88
CA SER A 169 -30.18 -11.23 1.09
C SER A 169 -30.36 -10.08 0.09
N ALA A 170 -30.21 -8.83 0.54
CA ALA A 170 -30.28 -7.64 -0.29
C ALA A 170 -29.18 -7.58 -1.37
N TRP A 171 -27.94 -8.00 -1.06
CA TRP A 171 -26.87 -8.08 -2.06
C TRP A 171 -27.16 -9.16 -3.11
N ARG A 172 -27.61 -10.35 -2.69
CA ARG A 172 -27.95 -11.45 -3.62
C ARG A 172 -29.09 -11.06 -4.56
N ALA A 173 -30.14 -10.42 -4.07
CA ALA A 173 -31.25 -9.94 -4.91
C ALA A 173 -30.80 -8.90 -5.94
N LYS A 174 -29.90 -7.97 -5.56
CA LYS A 174 -29.31 -7.00 -6.50
C LYS A 174 -28.38 -7.64 -7.53
N ALA A 175 -27.59 -8.64 -7.11
CA ALA A 175 -26.74 -9.41 -8.01
C ALA A 175 -27.58 -10.20 -9.03
N ASP A 176 -28.64 -10.87 -8.57
CA ASP A 176 -29.56 -11.62 -9.44
C ASP A 176 -30.25 -10.70 -10.46
N ALA A 177 -30.82 -9.59 -10.03
CA ALA A 177 -31.43 -8.60 -10.94
C ALA A 177 -30.45 -7.97 -11.94
N ALA A 178 -29.14 -7.99 -11.65
CA ALA A 178 -28.10 -7.50 -12.55
C ALA A 178 -27.63 -8.54 -13.58
N VAL A 179 -27.68 -9.85 -13.26
CA VAL A 179 -27.30 -10.93 -14.19
C VAL A 179 -28.48 -11.52 -14.95
N ASN A 180 -29.70 -11.40 -14.40
CA ASN A 180 -30.97 -11.81 -14.99
C ASN A 180 -31.86 -10.57 -15.22
N PRO A 181 -31.49 -9.68 -16.15
CA PRO A 181 -32.33 -8.52 -16.49
C PRO A 181 -33.69 -9.01 -17.02
N PRO A 182 -34.80 -8.35 -16.65
CA PRO A 182 -36.11 -8.69 -17.22
C PRO A 182 -36.09 -8.53 -18.74
N ALA A 183 -36.77 -9.44 -19.44
CA ALA A 183 -36.88 -9.38 -20.89
C ALA A 183 -37.44 -8.01 -21.34
N PRO A 184 -36.93 -7.40 -22.42
CA PRO A 184 -37.46 -6.14 -22.93
C PRO A 184 -38.93 -6.30 -23.31
N ALA A 185 -39.73 -5.31 -22.90
CA ALA A 185 -41.16 -5.21 -23.18
C ALA A 185 -41.45 -4.75 -24.62
#